data_AF-A0A943FQT9-F1
#
_entry.id   AF-A0A943FQT9-F1
#
_cell.length_a   1.000
_cell.length_b   1.000
_cell.length_c   1.000
_cell.angle_alpha   90.00
_cell.angle_beta   90.00
_cell.angle_gamma   90.00
#
_symmetry.space_group_name_H-M   'P 1'
#
loop_
_entity.id
_entity.type
_entity.pdbx_description
1 polymer ?
#
loop_
_entity_poly.entity_id
_entity_poly.type
_entity_poly.pdbx_seq_one_letter_code
_entity_poly.pdbx_strand_id
1 'polypeptide(L)'
;MDWTDREMELNPTMTITDLCEFFKANCIPAAPDTMGRYITEGKFPFAVGLDGSADGKRKRNFIIFRADAYAWLDAKLHRESIKPKPYRPPET
;
A
#
# COMPACT_ATOMS: atom_id res chain seq x y z
N MET A 1 18.31 -12.65 -6.74
CA MET A 1 17.37 -11.52 -6.80
C MET A 1 16.25 -11.86 -5.84
N ASP A 2 16.11 -11.10 -4.75
CA ASP A 2 14.99 -11.28 -3.82
C ASP A 2 13.68 -11.03 -4.59
N TRP A 3 12.63 -11.80 -4.29
CA TRP A 3 11.37 -11.66 -5.02
C TRP A 3 10.78 -10.26 -4.86
N THR A 4 11.11 -9.57 -3.76
CA THR A 4 10.72 -8.18 -3.50
C THR A 4 11.32 -7.22 -4.52
N ASP A 5 12.60 -7.38 -4.86
CA ASP A 5 13.35 -6.51 -5.76
C ASP A 5 12.74 -6.53 -7.18
N ARG A 6 12.50 -7.73 -7.70
CA ARG A 6 11.83 -7.93 -9.00
C ARG A 6 10.39 -7.40 -9.01
N GLU A 7 9.70 -7.51 -7.88
CA GLU A 7 8.35 -6.96 -7.73
C GLU A 7 8.34 -5.43 -7.62
N MET A 8 9.38 -4.81 -7.07
CA MET A 8 9.53 -3.35 -7.04
C MET A 8 9.79 -2.78 -8.44
N GLU A 9 10.54 -3.50 -9.28
CA GLU A 9 10.77 -3.13 -10.68
C GLU A 9 9.50 -3.26 -11.54
N LEU A 10 8.75 -4.36 -11.37
CA LEU A 10 7.57 -4.65 -12.20
C LEU A 10 6.31 -3.91 -11.73
N ASN A 11 6.16 -3.74 -10.42
CA ASN A 11 4.97 -3.16 -9.77
C ASN A 11 5.41 -2.10 -8.74
N PRO A 12 5.80 -0.89 -9.18
CA PRO A 12 6.27 0.17 -8.29
C PRO A 12 5.17 0.71 -7.36
N THR A 13 3.91 0.42 -7.66
CA THR A 13 2.76 0.79 -6.83
C THR A 13 2.07 -0.44 -6.24
N MET A 14 1.37 -0.26 -5.13
CA MET A 14 0.58 -1.31 -4.49
C MET A 14 -0.88 -0.88 -4.32
N THR A 15 -1.77 -1.87 -4.15
CA THR A 15 -3.18 -1.60 -3.84
C THR A 15 -3.36 -1.32 -2.35
N ILE A 16 -4.51 -0.76 -1.98
CA ILE A 16 -4.83 -0.57 -0.55
C ILE A 16 -4.96 -1.90 0.21
N THR A 17 -5.37 -2.96 -0.47
CA THR A 17 -5.42 -4.33 0.09
C THR A 17 -4.01 -4.80 0.41
N ASP A 18 -3.07 -4.61 -0.51
CA ASP A 18 -1.66 -4.96 -0.32
C ASP A 18 -1.03 -4.19 0.86
N LEU A 19 -1.30 -2.89 0.95
CA LEU A 19 -0.89 -2.06 2.08
C LEU A 19 -1.45 -2.58 3.41
N CYS A 20 -2.72 -3.02 3.43
CA CYS A 20 -3.32 -3.58 4.63
C CYS A 20 -2.66 -4.90 5.05
N GLU A 21 -2.39 -5.79 4.09
CA GLU A 21 -1.69 -7.06 4.37
C GLU A 21 -0.26 -6.80 4.85
N PHE A 22 0.44 -5.84 4.27
CA PHE A 22 1.76 -5.39 4.72
C PHE A 22 1.75 -4.90 6.17
N PHE A 23 0.78 -4.06 6.54
CA PHE A 23 0.64 -3.59 7.92
C PHE A 23 0.28 -4.71 8.89
N LYS A 24 -0.67 -5.60 8.53
CA LYS A 24 -1.05 -6.74 9.37
C LYS A 24 0.12 -7.70 9.59
N ALA A 25 0.93 -7.96 8.55
CA ALA A 25 2.13 -8.78 8.67
C ALA A 25 3.12 -8.22 9.69
N ASN A 26 3.09 -6.90 9.94
CA ASN A 26 3.90 -6.20 10.93
C ASN A 26 3.14 -5.90 12.24
N CYS A 27 2.05 -6.63 12.51
CA CYS A 27 1.19 -6.47 13.69
C CYS A 27 0.52 -5.08 13.82
N ILE A 28 0.35 -4.37 12.71
CA ILE A 28 -0.37 -3.10 12.67
C ILE A 28 -1.79 -3.36 12.17
N PRO A 29 -2.84 -3.02 12.94
CA PRO A 29 -4.21 -3.21 12.52
C PRO A 29 -4.51 -2.33 11.30
N ALA A 30 -4.96 -2.95 10.21
CA ALA A 30 -5.24 -2.25 8.97
C ALA A 30 -6.57 -2.72 8.34
N ALA A 31 -7.47 -1.75 8.16
CA ALA A 31 -8.72 -1.91 7.44
C ALA A 31 -8.74 -0.94 6.25
N PRO A 32 -9.21 -1.37 5.07
CA PRO A 32 -9.11 -0.58 3.85
C PRO A 32 -9.84 0.76 3.93
N ASP A 33 -10.99 0.83 4.62
CA ASP A 33 -11.74 2.09 4.76
C ASP A 33 -10.95 3.12 5.59
N THR A 34 -10.43 2.70 6.74
CA THR A 34 -9.57 3.52 7.62
C THR A 34 -8.28 3.95 6.92
N MET A 35 -7.61 3.03 6.24
CA MET A 35 -6.37 3.33 5.50
C MET A 35 -6.64 4.32 4.36
N GLY A 36 -7.75 4.15 3.64
CA GLY A 36 -8.12 5.04 2.55
C GLY A 36 -8.36 6.45 3.05
N ARG A 37 -9.02 6.59 4.20
CA ARG A 37 -9.21 7.86 4.88
C ARG A 37 -7.87 8.51 5.26
N TYR A 38 -6.94 7.76 5.84
CA TYR A 38 -5.61 8.27 6.21
C TYR A 38 -4.79 8.73 5.00
N ILE A 39 -4.89 8.02 3.87
CA ILE A 39 -4.26 8.43 2.62
C ILE A 39 -4.85 9.76 2.14
N THR A 40 -6.18 9.90 2.14
CA THR A 40 -6.85 11.17 1.75
C THR A 40 -6.53 12.32 2.70
N GLU A 41 -6.35 12.05 4.00
CA GLU A 41 -5.93 13.05 5.00
C GLU A 41 -4.42 13.39 4.93
N GLY A 42 -3.67 12.78 4.01
CA GLY A 42 -2.22 13.02 3.87
C GLY A 42 -1.39 12.50 5.03
N LYS A 43 -1.88 11.50 5.78
CA LYS A 43 -1.17 10.92 6.93
C LYS A 43 0.00 10.03 6.53
N PHE A 44 0.00 9.56 5.28
CA PHE A 44 1.05 8.71 4.73
C PHE A 44 1.83 9.46 3.65
N PRO A 45 3.13 9.70 3.82
CA PRO A 45 3.94 10.44 2.84
C PRO A 45 4.19 9.64 1.55
N PHE A 46 3.96 8.32 1.58
CA PHE A 46 4.16 7.39 0.47
C PHE A 46 2.88 7.11 -0.33
N ALA A 47 1.77 7.79 -0.03
CA ALA A 47 0.49 7.52 -0.67
C ALA A 47 -0.27 8.80 -0.98
N VAL A 48 -0.97 8.80 -2.10
CA VAL A 48 -1.79 9.93 -2.58
C VAL A 48 -3.19 9.42 -2.90
N GLY A 49 -4.19 10.08 -2.33
CA GLY A 49 -5.59 9.88 -2.70
C GLY A 49 -5.94 10.73 -3.91
N LEU A 50 -6.42 10.11 -4.99
CA LEU A 50 -6.97 10.79 -6.14
C LEU A 50 -8.49 10.89 -5.97
N ASP A 51 -9.02 12.12 -5.92
CA ASP A 51 -10.47 12.33 -5.93
C ASP A 51 -11.00 12.02 -7.34
N GLY A 52 -11.65 10.86 -7.47
CA GLY A 52 -12.32 10.46 -8.70
C GLY A 52 -13.64 11.19 -8.87
N SER A 53 -13.61 12.48 -9.21
CA SER A 53 -14.80 13.30 -9.52
C SER A 53 -15.06 13.44 -11.03
N ALA A 54 -14.80 12.40 -11.83
CA ALA A 54 -15.06 12.44 -13.28
C ALA A 54 -16.24 11.58 -13.76
N ASP A 55 -16.70 10.60 -12.98
CA ASP A 55 -17.81 9.72 -13.37
C ASP A 55 -18.57 9.32 -12.11
N GLY A 56 -19.90 9.45 -12.07
CA GLY A 56 -20.77 9.43 -10.88
C GLY A 56 -20.71 8.20 -9.96
N LYS A 57 -19.74 7.30 -10.11
CA LYS A 57 -19.33 6.29 -9.15
C LYS A 57 -18.05 6.75 -8.45
N ARG A 58 -18.16 7.21 -7.19
CA ARG A 58 -17.03 7.50 -6.28
C ARG A 58 -16.12 6.28 -6.11
N LYS A 59 -15.26 5.99 -7.09
CA LYS A 59 -14.12 5.10 -6.91
C LYS A 59 -12.96 5.96 -6.42
N ARG A 60 -12.70 5.88 -5.11
CA ARG A 60 -11.48 6.47 -4.53
C ARG A 60 -10.30 5.71 -5.14
N ASN A 61 -9.51 6.40 -5.96
CA ASN A 61 -8.30 5.81 -6.53
C ASN A 61 -7.13 6.23 -5.65
N PHE A 62 -6.25 5.29 -5.32
CA PHE A 62 -5.08 5.55 -4.49
C PHE A 62 -3.83 5.20 -5.28
N ILE A 63 -2.83 6.07 -5.23
CA ILE A 63 -1.47 5.74 -5.65
C ILE A 63 -0.68 5.50 -4.37
N ILE A 64 -0.17 4.29 -4.17
CA ILE A 64 0.62 3.92 -2.99
C ILE A 64 1.97 3.43 -3.50
N PHE A 65 3.04 4.18 -3.21
CA PHE A 65 4.40 3.87 -3.65
C PHE A 65 4.99 2.76 -2.78
N ARG A 66 5.32 1.61 -3.41
CA ARG A 66 5.73 0.40 -2.69
C ARG A 66 7.06 0.58 -1.95
N ALA A 67 8.05 1.17 -2.62
CA ALA A 67 9.37 1.41 -2.03
C ALA A 67 9.29 2.34 -0.82
N ASP A 68 8.61 3.48 -0.95
CA ASP A 68 8.44 4.44 0.13
C ASP A 68 7.62 3.87 1.29
N ALA A 69 6.60 3.05 1.03
CA ALA A 69 5.83 2.40 2.09
C ALA A 69 6.70 1.46 2.94
N TYR A 70 7.56 0.65 2.31
CA TYR A 70 8.50 -0.23 3.00
C TYR A 70 9.52 0.55 3.80
N ALA A 71 10.20 1.52 3.16
CA ALA A 71 11.20 2.35 3.82
C ALA A 71 10.62 3.15 4.99
N TRP A 72 9.40 3.68 4.83
CA TRP A 72 8.71 4.41 5.88
C TRP A 72 8.41 3.52 7.09
N LEU A 73 7.94 2.29 6.87
CA LEU A 73 7.63 1.40 7.99
C LEU A 73 8.90 0.90 8.68
N ASP A 74 9.94 0.58 7.92
CA ASP A 74 11.25 0.16 8.46
C ASP A 74 11.80 1.24 9.42
N ALA A 75 11.72 2.50 9.00
CA ALA A 75 12.13 3.64 9.81
C ALA A 75 11.29 3.81 11.08
N LYS A 76 9.97 3.53 11.03
CA LYS A 76 9.07 3.64 12.19
C LYS A 76 9.23 2.51 13.19
N LEU A 77 9.54 1.30 12.72
CA LEU A 77 9.71 0.13 13.58
C LEU A 77 11.14 -0.02 14.10
N HIS A 78 12.10 0.77 13.58
CA HIS A 78 13.54 0.62 13.84
C HIS A 78 14.05 -0.80 13.57
N ARG A 79 13.45 -1.48 12.58
CA ARG A 79 13.80 -2.83 12.13
C ARG A 79 13.28 -3.05 10.72
N GLU A 80 13.77 -4.09 10.06
CA GLU A 80 13.21 -4.51 8.78
C GLU A 80 11.77 -5.02 8.95
N SER A 81 10.87 -4.50 8.13
CA SER A 81 9.47 -4.90 8.04
C SER A 81 9.31 -6.20 7.27
N ILE A 82 8.30 -6.97 7.65
CA ILE A 82 7.89 -8.19 6.95
C ILE A 82 7.15 -7.77 5.68
N LYS A 83 7.69 -8.12 4.52
CA LYS A 83 7.15 -7.78 3.20
C LYS A 83 6.37 -9.01 2.69
N PRO A 84 5.02 -9.03 2.72
CA PRO A 84 4.26 -10.16 2.21
C PRO A 84 4.30 -10.20 0.68
N LYS A 85 4.13 -11.39 0.10
CA LYS A 85 3.93 -11.50 -1.35
C LYS A 85 2.68 -10.73 -1.75
N PRO A 86 2.73 -9.92 -2.82
CA PRO A 86 1.57 -9.16 -3.23
C PRO A 86 0.43 -10.08 -3.61
N TYR A 87 -0.78 -9.71 -3.19
CA TYR A 87 -1.97 -10.48 -3.54
C TYR A 87 -2.18 -10.43 -5.06
N ARG A 88 -2.08 -11.59 -5.72
CA ARG A 88 -2.55 -11.77 -7.10
C ARG A 88 -3.90 -12.47 -7.05
N PRO A 89 -4.97 -11.87 -7.59
CA PRO A 89 -6.20 -12.60 -7.76
C PRO A 89 -5.94 -13.82 -8.64
N PRO A 90 -6.60 -14.97 -8.40
CA PRO A 90 -6.49 -16.12 -9.27
C PRO A 90 -6.94 -15.74 -10.68
N GLU A 91 -6.17 -16.15 -11.69
CA GLU A 91 -6.56 -16.02 -13.09
C GLU A 91 -7.79 -16.91 -13.32
N THR A 92 -8.93 -16.29 -13.64
CA THR A 92 -10.19 -16.97 -14.06
C THR A 92 -10.06 -17.64 -15.41
#